data_AF-A0AAD0L7Z8-F1
#
_entry.id   AF-A0AAD0L7Z8-F1
#
_cell.length_a   1.000
_cell.length_b   1.000
_cell.length_c   1.000
_cell.angle_alpha   90.00
_cell.angle_beta   90.00
_cell.angle_gamma   90.00
#
_symmetry.space_group_name_H-M   'P 1'
#
loop_
_entity.id
_entity.type
_entity.pdbx_description
1 polymer ?
#
loop_
_entity_poly.entity_id
_entity_poly.type
_entity_poly.pdbx_seq_one_letter_code
_entity_poly.pdbx_strand_id
1 'polypeptide(L)'
;MIITMHLYTGLFVYGDAIAQMRTLLAMPKGREGFFRIDLILKPGEGVAASLLMSRKSLYIDAFLGADGTWYHFADSEPPFAPKLGVGGNNNRVRKIDLKGTHSALRTNTTATTYSAFTRMDLVALRQYSGGGFDHLRLPLSFAVVACAEAVRFKETELRIERLLASEHDAYKPLSDWQTLFKDWEKLTEVQSAKVWVRHAG
;
A
#
# COMPACT_ATOMS: atom_id res chain seq x y z
N MET A 1 -0.77 13.73 -3.38
CA MET A 1 -1.82 13.51 -4.40
C MET A 1 -2.67 12.33 -3.95
N ILE A 2 -3.98 12.36 -4.19
CA ILE A 2 -4.92 11.29 -3.81
C ILE A 2 -5.17 10.38 -5.00
N ILE A 3 -5.08 9.07 -4.78
CA ILE A 3 -5.48 7.99 -5.68
C ILE A 3 -6.69 7.31 -5.04
N THR A 4 -7.81 7.25 -5.75
CA THR A 4 -8.96 6.45 -5.32
C THR A 4 -8.85 5.08 -5.96
N MET A 5 -8.88 4.03 -5.14
CA MET A 5 -8.74 2.65 -5.60
C MET A 5 -9.96 1.84 -5.18
N HIS A 6 -10.64 1.28 -6.18
CA HIS A 6 -11.83 0.48 -6.00
C HIS A 6 -11.43 -0.99 -5.94
N LEU A 7 -11.61 -1.60 -4.78
CA LEU A 7 -11.33 -3.01 -4.54
C LEU A 7 -12.65 -3.80 -4.62
N TYR A 8 -13.33 -3.77 -5.76
CA TYR A 8 -14.54 -4.57 -5.98
C TYR A 8 -14.81 -4.81 -7.47
N THR A 9 -15.75 -5.71 -7.75
CA THR A 9 -16.19 -6.05 -9.11
C THR A 9 -16.80 -4.82 -9.82
N GLY A 10 -16.13 -4.34 -10.86
CA GLY A 10 -16.60 -3.24 -11.70
C GLY A 10 -15.56 -2.89 -12.76
N LEU A 11 -16.01 -2.57 -13.97
CA LEU A 11 -15.19 -2.30 -15.17
C LEU A 11 -13.90 -1.51 -14.85
N PHE A 12 -12.73 -2.15 -15.00
CA PHE A 12 -11.37 -1.59 -15.11
C PHE A 12 -10.83 -0.64 -14.01
N VAL A 13 -11.59 -0.33 -12.95
CA VAL A 13 -11.25 0.77 -12.03
C VAL A 13 -9.97 0.52 -11.20
N TYR A 14 -9.70 -0.74 -10.82
CA TYR A 14 -8.49 -1.08 -10.07
C TYR A 14 -7.23 -0.92 -10.93
N GLY A 15 -7.22 -1.51 -12.14
CA GLY A 15 -6.10 -1.42 -13.08
C GLY A 15 -5.79 0.03 -13.49
N ASP A 16 -6.83 0.87 -13.64
CA ASP A 16 -6.67 2.30 -13.93
C ASP A 16 -5.95 3.05 -12.80
N ALA A 17 -6.28 2.77 -11.54
CA ALA A 17 -5.59 3.36 -10.38
C ALA A 17 -4.11 2.96 -10.34
N ILE A 18 -3.79 1.69 -10.66
CA ILE A 18 -2.42 1.20 -10.76
C ILE A 18 -1.69 1.88 -11.93
N ALA A 19 -2.31 1.97 -13.10
CA ALA A 19 -1.76 2.63 -14.28
C ALA A 19 -1.50 4.13 -14.01
N GLN A 20 -2.42 4.82 -13.33
CA GLN A 20 -2.25 6.21 -12.91
C GLN A 20 -1.02 6.40 -12.02
N MET A 21 -0.85 5.54 -11.00
CA MET A 21 0.33 5.58 -10.14
C MET A 21 1.62 5.35 -10.93
N ARG A 22 1.68 4.36 -11.84
CA ARG A 22 2.85 4.10 -12.68
C ARG A 22 3.18 5.28 -13.61
N THR A 23 2.18 5.86 -14.26
CA THR A 23 2.33 7.04 -15.12
C THR A 23 2.95 8.20 -14.34
N LEU A 24 2.47 8.46 -13.13
CA LEU A 24 3.00 9.52 -12.28
C LEU A 24 4.43 9.26 -11.82
N LEU A 25 4.76 8.02 -11.48
CA LEU A 25 6.13 7.64 -11.10
C LEU A 25 7.13 7.82 -12.26
N ALA A 26 6.66 7.75 -13.51
CA ALA A 26 7.46 7.96 -14.71
C ALA A 26 7.70 9.44 -15.06
N MET A 27 6.96 10.37 -14.44
CA MET A 27 7.13 11.81 -14.68
C MET A 27 8.38 12.37 -13.98
N PRO A 28 8.94 13.50 -14.46
CA PRO A 28 9.95 14.26 -13.71
C PRO A 28 9.45 14.59 -12.29
N LYS A 29 10.28 14.34 -11.28
CA LYS A 29 9.93 14.46 -9.84
C LYS A 29 8.76 13.56 -9.39
N GLY A 30 8.32 12.61 -10.22
CA GLY A 30 7.24 11.67 -9.93
C GLY A 30 7.46 10.82 -8.68
N ARG A 31 8.73 10.61 -8.30
CA ARG A 31 9.18 9.84 -7.13
C ARG A 31 9.24 10.65 -5.82
N GLU A 32 9.03 11.96 -5.85
CA GLU A 32 9.11 12.80 -4.64
C GLU A 32 7.81 12.76 -3.84
N GLY A 33 7.83 12.57 -2.52
CA GLY A 33 6.62 12.64 -1.69
C GLY A 33 5.76 11.36 -1.72
N PHE A 34 4.43 11.51 -1.63
CA PHE A 34 3.52 10.40 -1.29
C PHE A 34 2.29 10.30 -2.18
N PHE A 35 1.84 9.07 -2.40
CA PHE A 35 0.46 8.77 -2.73
C PHE A 35 -0.34 8.67 -1.43
N ARG A 36 -1.46 9.40 -1.34
CA ARG A 36 -2.55 9.03 -0.45
C ARG A 36 -3.48 8.12 -1.25
N ILE A 37 -3.74 6.92 -0.75
CA ILE A 37 -4.57 5.94 -1.45
C ILE A 37 -5.84 5.75 -0.62
N ASP A 38 -6.98 6.15 -1.17
CA ASP A 38 -8.29 5.98 -0.55
C ASP A 38 -8.95 4.72 -1.15
N LEU A 39 -9.15 3.71 -0.31
CA LEU A 39 -9.71 2.41 -0.70
C LEU A 39 -11.23 2.39 -0.55
N ILE A 40 -11.92 1.94 -1.58
CA ILE A 40 -13.38 1.72 -1.59
C ILE A 40 -13.65 0.25 -1.83
N LEU A 41 -14.45 -0.39 -0.97
CA LEU A 41 -14.65 -1.85 -0.99
C LEU A 41 -15.97 -2.29 -1.63
N LYS A 42 -16.92 -1.37 -1.83
CA LYS A 42 -18.20 -1.63 -2.49
C LYS A 42 -18.71 -0.40 -3.25
N PRO A 43 -19.52 -0.58 -4.31
CA PRO A 43 -20.17 0.53 -5.00
C PRO A 43 -21.04 1.36 -4.06
N GLY A 44 -20.92 2.68 -4.12
CA GLY A 44 -21.73 3.61 -3.33
C GLY A 44 -21.33 3.74 -1.85
N GLU A 45 -20.37 2.96 -1.38
CA GLU A 45 -19.80 3.14 -0.03
C GLU A 45 -18.71 4.22 -0.03
N GLY A 46 -18.50 4.85 1.13
CA GLY A 46 -17.41 5.78 1.35
C GLY A 46 -16.04 5.09 1.45
N VAL A 47 -15.00 5.89 1.71
CA VAL A 47 -13.63 5.38 1.91
C VAL A 47 -13.60 4.43 3.11
N ALA A 48 -13.18 3.19 2.86
CA ALA A 48 -13.03 2.16 3.88
C ALA A 48 -11.69 2.25 4.61
N ALA A 49 -10.63 2.66 3.92
CA ALA A 49 -9.33 2.91 4.50
C ALA A 49 -8.55 3.93 3.67
N SER A 50 -7.73 4.74 4.34
CA SER A 50 -6.77 5.64 3.68
C SER A 50 -5.36 5.23 4.05
N LEU A 51 -4.52 5.05 3.04
CA LEU A 51 -3.12 4.65 3.16
C LEU A 51 -2.22 5.76 2.69
N LEU A 52 -1.00 5.74 3.21
CA LEU A 52 0.08 6.58 2.74
C LEU A 52 1.22 5.75 2.21
N MET A 53 1.57 5.97 0.94
CA MET A 53 2.63 5.24 0.26
C MET A 53 3.70 6.19 -0.26
N SER A 54 4.95 5.97 0.11
CA SER A 54 6.11 6.70 -0.42
C SER A 54 6.24 6.48 -1.93
N ARG A 55 6.34 7.55 -2.71
CA ARG A 55 6.57 7.44 -4.16
C ARG A 55 8.00 7.00 -4.49
N LYS A 56 8.92 7.18 -3.54
CA LYS A 56 10.32 6.77 -3.69
C LYS A 56 10.48 5.27 -3.52
N SER A 57 10.07 4.73 -2.37
CA SER A 57 10.26 3.30 -2.02
C SER A 57 9.07 2.42 -2.40
N LEU A 58 7.89 3.02 -2.62
CA LEU A 58 6.60 2.32 -2.70
C LEU A 58 6.27 1.56 -1.42
N TYR A 59 6.86 1.93 -0.28
CA TYR A 59 6.43 1.40 1.02
C TYR A 59 5.19 2.13 1.49
N ILE A 60 4.24 1.37 2.04
CA ILE A 60 3.13 1.93 2.79
C ILE A 60 3.68 2.29 4.17
N ASP A 61 3.67 3.58 4.48
CA ASP A 61 4.31 4.11 5.67
C ASP A 61 3.29 4.38 6.79
N ALA A 62 2.04 4.65 6.43
CA ALA A 62 0.98 4.97 7.40
C ALA A 62 -0.42 4.64 6.89
N PHE A 63 -1.38 4.60 7.82
CA PHE A 63 -2.82 4.53 7.55
C PHE A 63 -3.59 5.49 8.46
N LEU A 64 -4.78 5.91 8.04
CA LEU A 64 -5.64 6.83 8.79
C LEU A 64 -6.63 6.05 9.68
N GLY A 65 -6.61 6.32 10.98
CA GLY A 65 -7.55 5.75 11.95
C GLY A 65 -8.82 6.60 12.17
N ALA A 66 -9.69 6.10 13.05
CA ALA A 66 -11.02 6.67 13.33
C ALA A 66 -10.95 8.05 13.97
N ASP A 67 -9.90 8.29 14.76
CA ASP A 67 -9.66 9.51 15.52
C ASP A 67 -8.99 10.61 14.69
N GLY A 68 -8.87 10.40 13.37
CA GLY A 68 -8.16 11.30 12.46
C GLY A 68 -6.63 11.24 12.61
N THR A 69 -6.11 10.26 13.36
CA THR A 69 -4.67 10.06 13.52
C THR A 69 -4.11 9.23 12.37
N TRP A 70 -3.00 9.69 11.78
CA TRP A 70 -2.17 8.87 10.92
C TRP A 70 -1.26 7.98 11.79
N TYR A 71 -1.52 6.69 11.76
CA TYR A 71 -0.71 5.68 12.43
C TYR A 71 0.40 5.22 11.48
N HIS A 72 1.65 5.42 11.88
CA HIS A 72 2.80 5.07 11.05
C HIS A 72 3.63 3.94 11.67
N PHE A 73 4.22 3.11 10.81
CA PHE A 73 4.93 1.90 11.21
C PHE A 73 6.23 2.18 11.96
N ALA A 74 6.66 1.20 12.75
CA ALA A 74 7.82 1.30 13.62
C ALA A 74 9.14 1.58 12.86
N ASP A 75 9.22 1.08 11.63
CA ASP A 75 10.32 1.14 10.67
C ASP A 75 10.12 2.22 9.58
N SER A 76 9.04 3.00 9.67
CA SER A 76 8.82 4.16 8.82
C SER A 76 9.44 5.41 9.46
N GLU A 77 10.24 6.16 8.70
CA GLU A 77 10.83 7.42 9.17
C GLU A 77 9.90 8.61 8.89
N PRO A 78 9.46 9.36 9.92
CA PRO A 78 8.91 10.70 9.69
C PRO A 78 9.97 11.56 8.97
N PRO A 79 9.57 12.50 8.08
CA PRO A 79 8.31 13.23 8.16
C PRO A 79 7.41 13.01 6.93
N PHE A 80 6.32 12.27 7.13
CA PHE A 80 5.19 12.22 6.21
C PHE A 80 4.34 13.51 6.28
N ALA A 81 4.32 14.18 7.44
CA ALA A 81 3.37 15.24 7.76
C ALA A 81 3.49 16.55 6.93
N PRO A 82 4.68 17.11 6.62
CA PRO A 82 4.76 18.40 5.91
C PRO A 82 4.46 18.29 4.41
N LYS A 83 4.67 17.13 3.78
CA LYS A 83 4.63 16.96 2.31
C LYS A 83 3.28 16.52 1.74
N LEU A 84 2.31 16.24 2.59
CA LEU A 84 1.01 15.74 2.17
C LEU A 84 -0.04 16.82 1.95
N GLY A 85 0.24 18.08 2.31
CA GLY A 85 -0.79 19.11 2.34
C GLY A 85 -1.91 18.83 3.36
N VAL A 86 -1.78 17.80 4.20
CA VAL A 86 -2.65 17.57 5.37
C VAL A 86 -2.22 18.45 6.57
N GLY A 87 -1.59 19.59 6.29
CA GLY A 87 -1.20 20.62 7.24
C GLY A 87 -2.37 21.54 7.61
N GLY A 88 -3.49 20.97 8.03
CA GLY A 88 -4.32 21.64 9.03
C GLY A 88 -3.72 21.29 10.40
N ASN A 89 -3.73 22.22 11.34
CA ASN A 89 -3.17 22.08 12.70
C ASN A 89 -3.73 20.90 13.56
N ASN A 90 -4.51 19.99 12.97
CA ASN A 90 -5.30 18.97 13.66
C ASN A 90 -4.97 17.51 13.27
N ASN A 91 -4.11 17.25 12.28
CA ASN A 91 -3.78 15.86 11.94
C ASN A 91 -2.73 15.29 12.89
N ARG A 92 -3.20 14.43 13.78
CA ARG A 92 -2.36 13.71 14.74
C ARG A 92 -1.55 12.65 14.01
N VAL A 93 -0.29 12.47 14.39
CA VAL A 93 0.57 11.42 13.87
C VAL A 93 1.04 10.58 15.05
N ARG A 94 0.91 9.26 14.96
CA ARG A 94 1.29 8.35 16.04
C ARG A 94 2.05 7.14 15.51
N LYS A 95 3.20 6.88 16.11
CA LYS A 95 3.97 5.66 15.86
C LYS A 95 3.27 4.48 16.51
N ILE A 96 3.18 3.35 15.82
CA ILE A 96 2.77 2.05 16.38
C ILE A 96 3.94 1.09 16.38
N ASP A 97 3.94 0.13 17.31
CA ASP A 97 4.98 -0.90 17.43
C ASP A 97 4.76 -2.08 16.47
N LEU A 98 4.30 -1.78 15.27
CA LEU A 98 4.15 -2.72 14.16
C LEU A 98 5.08 -2.27 13.04
N LYS A 99 5.89 -3.16 12.49
CA LYS A 99 6.70 -2.87 11.29
C LYS A 99 5.86 -3.08 10.03
N GLY A 100 6.12 -2.28 9.00
CA GLY A 100 5.47 -2.37 7.69
C GLY A 100 6.02 -3.49 6.80
N THR A 101 7.07 -4.21 7.24
CA THR A 101 7.64 -5.31 6.47
C THR A 101 6.68 -6.49 6.32
N HIS A 102 6.79 -7.20 5.19
CA HIS A 102 6.06 -8.45 4.97
C HIS A 102 6.24 -9.47 6.09
N SER A 103 7.44 -9.60 6.64
CA SER A 103 7.72 -10.52 7.74
C SER A 103 6.96 -10.17 9.03
N ALA A 104 6.75 -8.88 9.31
CA ALA A 104 6.01 -8.44 10.48
C ALA A 104 4.49 -8.48 10.26
N LEU A 105 4.03 -8.27 9.02
CA LEU A 105 2.60 -8.34 8.66
C LEU A 105 2.10 -9.77 8.40
N ARG A 106 3.01 -10.75 8.26
CA ARG A 106 2.65 -12.18 8.17
C ARG A 106 1.97 -12.64 9.46
N THR A 107 0.93 -13.45 9.29
CA THR A 107 0.32 -14.23 10.35
C THR A 107 1.06 -15.58 10.51
N ASN A 108 0.91 -16.26 11.64
CA ASN A 108 1.61 -17.54 11.96
C ASN A 108 1.37 -18.68 10.94
N THR A 109 0.49 -18.49 9.96
CA THR A 109 0.29 -19.39 8.84
C THR A 109 1.29 -19.06 7.74
N THR A 110 2.18 -20.00 7.42
CA THR A 110 3.28 -19.94 6.42
C THR A 110 2.83 -19.64 4.98
N ALA A 111 1.56 -19.31 4.77
CA ALA A 111 0.98 -18.75 3.57
C ALA A 111 -0.24 -17.90 3.94
N THR A 112 -0.08 -16.58 3.98
CA THR A 112 -1.20 -15.67 4.18
C THR A 112 -2.07 -15.70 2.93
N THR A 113 -3.23 -16.36 2.97
CA THR A 113 -4.18 -16.39 1.86
C THR A 113 -5.11 -15.18 1.93
N TYR A 114 -5.21 -14.42 0.85
CA TYR A 114 -6.14 -13.29 0.72
C TYR A 114 -7.41 -13.74 0.00
N SER A 115 -8.56 -13.39 0.57
CA SER A 115 -9.88 -13.64 -0.01
C SER A 115 -10.70 -12.36 -0.05
N ALA A 116 -11.93 -12.43 -0.58
CA ALA A 116 -12.90 -11.35 -0.46
C ALA A 116 -13.12 -10.90 1.00
N PHE A 117 -13.03 -11.81 1.97
CA PHE A 117 -13.13 -11.49 3.41
C PHE A 117 -11.95 -10.63 3.88
N THR A 118 -10.72 -10.99 3.51
CA THR A 118 -9.54 -10.21 3.89
C THR A 118 -9.60 -8.77 3.39
N ARG A 119 -10.15 -8.58 2.19
CA ARG A 119 -10.41 -7.26 1.63
C ARG A 119 -11.43 -6.48 2.48
N MET A 120 -12.51 -7.13 2.91
CA MET A 120 -13.52 -6.49 3.76
C MET A 120 -12.94 -6.07 5.12
N ASP A 121 -11.95 -6.78 5.65
CA ASP A 121 -11.28 -6.43 6.92
C ASP A 121 -10.47 -5.11 6.85
N LEU A 122 -10.26 -4.53 5.67
CA LEU A 122 -9.63 -3.21 5.54
C LEU A 122 -10.40 -2.10 6.29
N VAL A 123 -11.70 -2.29 6.55
CA VAL A 123 -12.49 -1.36 7.38
C VAL A 123 -11.92 -1.22 8.80
N ALA A 124 -11.20 -2.23 9.30
CA ALA A 124 -10.57 -2.19 10.62
C ALA A 124 -9.53 -1.07 10.72
N LEU A 125 -8.89 -0.69 9.61
CA LEU A 125 -7.91 0.42 9.59
C LEU A 125 -8.58 1.75 9.94
N ARG A 126 -9.73 2.04 9.34
CA ARG A 126 -10.51 3.24 9.61
C ARG A 126 -11.16 3.22 11.00
N GLN A 127 -11.33 2.04 11.60
CA GLN A 127 -11.90 1.89 12.95
C GLN A 127 -10.83 1.96 14.05
N TYR A 128 -9.55 1.82 13.70
CA TYR A 128 -8.46 1.83 14.66
C TYR A 128 -8.28 3.20 15.31
N SER A 129 -8.13 3.22 16.64
CA SER A 129 -7.91 4.42 17.44
C SER A 129 -6.79 4.24 18.47
N GLY A 130 -5.85 3.33 18.19
CA GLY A 130 -4.77 2.94 19.11
C GLY A 130 -5.05 1.62 19.86
N GLY A 131 -4.01 1.08 20.51
CA GLY A 131 -4.07 -0.20 21.22
C GLY A 131 -3.46 -1.36 20.43
N GLY A 132 -3.88 -2.59 20.73
CA GLY A 132 -3.37 -3.80 20.06
C GLY A 132 -3.64 -3.79 18.56
N PHE A 133 -2.64 -4.15 17.76
CA PHE A 133 -2.67 -4.04 16.29
C PHE A 133 -2.66 -5.39 15.56
N ASP A 134 -2.73 -6.52 16.28
CA ASP A 134 -2.59 -7.85 15.66
C ASP A 134 -3.69 -8.15 14.63
N HIS A 135 -4.91 -7.69 14.90
CA HIS A 135 -6.04 -7.79 13.97
C HIS A 135 -5.83 -6.98 12.68
N LEU A 136 -4.93 -6.00 12.67
CA LEU A 136 -4.61 -5.19 11.50
C LEU A 136 -3.59 -5.85 10.58
N ARG A 137 -2.83 -6.86 11.04
CA ARG A 137 -1.72 -7.45 10.27
C ARG A 137 -2.17 -8.00 8.93
N LEU A 138 -3.25 -8.80 8.94
CA LEU A 138 -3.79 -9.43 7.73
C LEU A 138 -4.33 -8.40 6.71
N PRO A 139 -5.22 -7.45 7.08
CA PRO A 139 -5.68 -6.43 6.14
C PRO A 139 -4.56 -5.49 5.68
N LEU A 140 -3.60 -5.13 6.54
CA LEU A 140 -2.43 -4.35 6.13
C LEU A 140 -1.54 -5.12 5.15
N SER A 141 -1.33 -6.41 5.37
CA SER A 141 -0.61 -7.28 4.46
C SER A 141 -1.27 -7.27 3.07
N PHE A 142 -2.59 -7.42 3.02
CA PHE A 142 -3.35 -7.32 1.78
C PHE A 142 -3.25 -5.94 1.12
N ALA A 143 -3.34 -4.85 1.89
CA ALA A 143 -3.16 -3.49 1.39
C ALA A 143 -1.79 -3.29 0.72
N VAL A 144 -0.71 -3.78 1.33
CA VAL A 144 0.63 -3.75 0.74
C VAL A 144 0.63 -4.44 -0.61
N VAL A 145 0.07 -5.65 -0.68
CA VAL A 145 -0.03 -6.43 -1.92
C VAL A 145 -0.83 -5.71 -3.00
N ALA A 146 -2.05 -5.29 -2.66
CA ALA A 146 -2.99 -4.71 -3.61
C ALA A 146 -2.56 -3.32 -4.09
N CYS A 147 -1.73 -2.60 -3.34
CA CYS A 147 -1.29 -1.26 -3.69
C CYS A 147 0.17 -1.23 -4.16
N ALA A 148 1.11 -1.45 -3.23
CA ALA A 148 2.53 -1.28 -3.49
C ALA A 148 3.06 -2.32 -4.49
N GLU A 149 2.72 -3.58 -4.26
CA GLU A 149 3.28 -4.69 -5.04
C GLU A 149 2.64 -4.79 -6.41
N ALA A 150 1.36 -4.48 -6.52
CA ALA A 150 0.70 -4.34 -7.81
C ALA A 150 1.31 -3.21 -8.65
N VAL A 151 1.70 -2.07 -8.05
CA VAL A 151 2.44 -1.03 -8.79
C VAL A 151 3.78 -1.54 -9.29
N ARG A 152 4.51 -2.31 -8.46
CA ARG A 152 5.82 -2.89 -8.82
C ARG A 152 5.73 -3.96 -9.90
N PHE A 153 4.73 -4.84 -9.81
CA PHE A 153 4.67 -6.08 -10.58
C PHE A 153 3.31 -6.25 -11.27
N LYS A 154 3.32 -6.27 -12.61
CA LYS A 154 2.09 -6.47 -13.41
C LYS A 154 1.41 -7.80 -13.11
N GLU A 155 2.18 -8.85 -12.79
CA GLU A 155 1.60 -10.14 -12.40
C GLU A 155 0.78 -10.04 -11.11
N THR A 156 1.27 -9.32 -10.09
CA THR A 156 0.55 -9.10 -8.84
C THR A 156 -0.76 -8.35 -9.09
N GLU A 157 -0.74 -7.30 -9.91
CA GLU A 157 -1.94 -6.57 -10.33
C GLU A 157 -2.98 -7.52 -10.96
N LEU A 158 -2.59 -8.33 -11.96
CA LEU A 158 -3.49 -9.26 -12.62
C LEU A 158 -4.08 -10.31 -11.66
N ARG A 159 -3.30 -10.78 -10.68
CA ARG A 159 -3.77 -11.72 -9.66
C ARG A 159 -4.78 -11.07 -8.71
N ILE A 160 -4.58 -9.80 -8.34
CA ILE A 160 -5.54 -9.04 -7.54
C ILE A 160 -6.80 -8.74 -8.34
N GLU A 161 -6.70 -8.39 -9.63
CA GLU A 161 -7.88 -8.21 -10.50
C GLU A 161 -8.75 -9.46 -10.54
N ARG A 162 -8.14 -10.65 -10.67
CA ARG A 162 -8.87 -11.93 -10.61
C ARG A 162 -9.54 -12.14 -9.25
N LEU A 163 -8.83 -11.89 -8.15
CA LEU A 163 -9.39 -11.95 -6.80
C LEU A 163 -10.57 -10.99 -6.63
N LEU A 164 -10.51 -9.80 -7.22
CA LEU A 164 -11.59 -8.83 -7.15
C LEU A 164 -12.77 -9.21 -8.06
N ALA A 165 -12.55 -10.01 -9.09
CA ALA A 165 -13.57 -10.46 -10.05
C ALA A 165 -14.47 -11.59 -9.48
N SER A 166 -14.02 -12.31 -8.45
CA SER A 166 -14.69 -13.49 -7.90
C SER A 166 -14.66 -13.46 -6.38
N GLU A 167 -15.82 -13.62 -5.73
CA GLU A 167 -15.90 -13.72 -4.26
C GLU A 167 -15.40 -15.07 -3.72
N HIS A 168 -15.25 -16.07 -4.59
CA HIS A 168 -14.80 -17.42 -4.25
C HIS A 168 -13.31 -17.64 -4.48
N ASP A 169 -12.64 -16.71 -5.16
CA ASP A 169 -11.22 -16.83 -5.45
C ASP A 169 -10.39 -16.49 -4.20
N ALA A 170 -9.23 -17.14 -4.11
CA ALA A 170 -8.27 -16.90 -3.05
C ALA A 170 -6.89 -16.70 -3.68
N TYR A 171 -6.24 -15.60 -3.30
CA TYR A 171 -4.87 -15.32 -3.71
C TYR A 171 -3.90 -15.68 -2.59
N LYS A 172 -3.07 -16.67 -2.86
CA LYS A 172 -1.91 -16.98 -2.02
C LYS A 172 -0.67 -16.35 -2.66
N PRO A 173 -0.08 -15.29 -2.07
CA PRO A 173 1.23 -14.81 -2.47
C PRO A 173 2.22 -15.98 -2.35
N LEU A 174 2.73 -16.44 -3.50
CA LEU A 174 3.63 -17.59 -3.58
C LEU A 174 4.95 -17.30 -2.84
N SER A 175 5.75 -18.36 -2.63
CA SER A 175 7.18 -18.25 -2.28
C SER A 175 7.95 -17.26 -3.17
N ASP A 176 7.46 -17.00 -4.39
CA ASP A 176 7.97 -16.06 -5.39
C ASP A 176 8.13 -14.62 -4.89
N TRP A 177 7.41 -14.25 -3.83
CA TRP A 177 7.54 -12.95 -3.20
C TRP A 177 8.98 -12.70 -2.73
N GLN A 178 9.65 -13.71 -2.18
CA GLN A 178 11.06 -13.56 -1.76
C GLN A 178 12.01 -13.32 -2.93
N THR A 179 11.72 -13.90 -4.10
CA THR A 179 12.52 -13.70 -5.32
C THR A 179 12.23 -12.32 -5.92
N LEU A 180 10.96 -11.96 -6.05
CA LEU A 180 10.52 -10.66 -6.58
C LEU A 180 11.01 -9.48 -5.71
N PHE A 181 11.06 -9.61 -4.38
CA PHE A 181 11.61 -8.57 -3.50
C PHE A 181 13.11 -8.36 -3.66
N LYS A 182 13.87 -9.46 -3.74
CA LYS A 182 15.32 -9.39 -3.99
C LYS A 182 15.61 -8.73 -5.34
N ASP A 183 14.75 -8.98 -6.34
CA ASP A 183 14.91 -8.37 -7.66
C ASP A 183 14.48 -6.90 -7.68
N TRP A 184 13.47 -6.51 -6.91
CA TRP A 184 13.10 -5.10 -6.75
C TRP A 184 14.18 -4.25 -6.09
N GLU A 185 14.77 -4.72 -4.98
CA GLU A 185 15.87 -4.02 -4.30
C GLU A 185 17.04 -3.78 -5.27
N LYS A 186 17.45 -4.82 -6.00
CA LYS A 186 18.46 -4.72 -7.06
C LYS A 186 18.06 -3.75 -8.17
N LEU A 187 16.81 -3.77 -8.63
CA LEU A 187 16.33 -2.85 -9.67
C LEU A 187 16.34 -1.39 -9.20
N THR A 188 15.99 -1.13 -7.95
CA THR A 188 16.05 0.22 -7.37
C THR A 188 17.48 0.70 -7.13
N GLU A 189 18.40 -0.18 -6.75
CA GLU A 189 19.83 0.12 -6.66
C GLU A 189 20.45 0.41 -8.04
N VAL A 190 20.13 -0.40 -9.05
CA VAL A 190 20.62 -0.19 -10.43
C VAL A 190 20.03 1.07 -11.06
N GLN A 191 18.75 1.39 -10.82
CA GLN A 191 18.14 2.64 -11.26
C GLN A 191 18.74 3.85 -10.52
N SER A 192 19.00 3.73 -9.23
CA SER A 192 19.71 4.77 -8.46
C SER A 192 21.12 4.97 -9.02
N ALA A 193 21.89 3.90 -9.23
CA ALA A 193 23.24 3.96 -9.78
C ALA A 193 23.29 4.57 -11.19
N LYS A 194 22.33 4.27 -12.07
CA LYS A 194 22.23 4.90 -13.39
C LYS A 194 21.96 6.41 -13.34
N VAL A 195 21.28 6.90 -12.29
CA VAL A 195 21.08 8.34 -12.06
C VAL A 195 22.37 8.99 -11.58
N TRP A 196 23.15 8.32 -10.71
CA TRP A 196 24.45 8.84 -10.25
C TRP A 196 25.50 8.92 -11.38
N VAL A 197 25.53 7.95 -12.30
CA VAL A 197 26.48 7.98 -13.45
C VAL A 197 26.17 9.11 -14.44
N ARG A 198 24.91 9.57 -14.55
CA ARG A 198 24.53 10.69 -15.43
C ARG A 198 24.80 12.09 -14.85
N HIS A 199 25.16 12.19 -13.57
CA HIS A 199 25.47 13.46 -12.90
C HIS A 199 26.95 13.58 -12.47
N ALA A 200 27.80 12.63 -12.88
CA ALA A 200 29.24 12.61 -12.60
C ALA A 200 30.09 12.87 -13.87
N GLY A 201 29.50 13.46 -14.91
CA GLY A 201 30.18 13.87 -16.15
C GLY A 201 29.99 15.35 -16.42
#